data_AF-A0A8C0G4I3-F1
#
_entry.id   AF-A0A8C0G4I3-F1
#
_cell.length_a   1.000
_cell.length_b   1.000
_cell.length_c   1.000
_cell.angle_alpha   90.00
_cell.angle_beta   90.00
_cell.angle_gamma   90.00
#
_symmetry.space_group_name_H-M   'P 1'
#
loop_
_entity.id
_entity.type
_entity.pdbx_description
1 polymer ?
#
loop_
_entity_poly.entity_id
_entity_poly.type
_entity_poly.pdbx_seq_one_letter_code
_entity_poly.pdbx_strand_id
1 'polypeptide(L)' 'LTIFISFFFPRHPWDTVIKAAMRKYPNPMNPCVVGVDVIDRSLDNQGRLHSHRLLSTEWGLPSIVKAVCFYMLNEYLMM' A
#
# COMPACT_ATOMS: atom_id res chain seq x y z
N LEU A 1 9.17 8.58 -17.20
CA LEU A 1 8.84 8.69 -15.77
C LEU A 1 7.68 9.67 -15.64
N THR A 2 6.44 9.21 -15.52
CA THR A 2 5.29 10.10 -15.42
C THR A 2 5.08 10.48 -13.96
N ILE A 3 5.23 11.77 -13.63
CA ILE A 3 4.93 12.30 -12.31
C ILE A 3 3.45 12.68 -12.29
N PHE A 4 2.70 12.24 -11.28
CA PHE A 4 1.31 12.64 -11.05
C PHE A 4 1.21 13.44 -9.75
N ILE A 5 0.55 14.59 -9.78
CA ILE A 5 0.33 15.48 -8.63
C ILE A 5 -1.17 15.80 -8.54
N SER A 6 -1.73 15.71 -7.33
CA SER A 6 -3.11 16.11 -7.04
C SER A 6 -3.21 16.75 -5.65
N PHE A 7 -4.18 17.63 -5.46
CA PHE A 7 -4.46 18.30 -4.18
C PHE A 7 -5.82 17.86 -3.63
N PHE A 8 -5.90 17.66 -2.33
CA PHE A 8 -7.13 17.28 -1.63
C PHE A 8 -7.23 18.01 -0.28
N PHE A 9 -8.42 18.55 0.01
CA PHE A 9 -8.69 19.27 1.26
C PHE A 9 -9.69 18.46 2.12
N PRO A 10 -9.23 17.81 3.21
CA PRO A 10 -10.12 17.07 4.10
C PRO A 10 -11.05 18.02 4.88
N ARG A 11 -12.31 17.60 5.09
CA ARG A 11 -13.32 18.38 5.83
C ARG A 11 -13.29 18.16 7.35
N HIS A 12 -12.32 17.41 7.85
CA HIS A 12 -12.19 17.04 9.27
C HIS A 12 -10.95 17.70 9.88
N PRO A 13 -10.94 17.99 11.19
CA PRO A 13 -9.77 18.53 11.87
C PRO A 13 -8.57 17.58 11.73
N TRP A 14 -7.37 18.16 11.71
CA TRP A 14 -6.12 17.44 11.43
C TRP A 14 -5.91 16.21 12.31
N ASP A 15 -6.22 16.31 13.60
CA ASP A 15 -6.11 15.18 14.54
C ASP A 15 -6.97 13.98 14.13
N THR A 16 -8.15 14.24 13.54
CA THR A 16 -9.04 13.17 13.05
C THR A 16 -8.49 12.57 11.76
N VAL A 17 -7.99 13.42 10.86
CA VAL A 17 -7.40 12.99 9.58
C VAL A 17 -6.19 12.08 9.83
N ILE A 18 -5.28 12.45 10.73
CA ILE A 18 -4.11 11.63 11.04
C ILE A 18 -4.50 10.31 11.72
N LYS A 19 -5.41 10.34 12.70
CA LYS A 19 -5.89 9.11 13.34
C LYS A 19 -6.56 8.17 12.32
N ALA A 20 -7.35 8.72 11.41
CA ALA A 20 -7.98 7.97 10.33
C ALA A 20 -6.94 7.41 9.33
N ALA A 21 -5.90 8.18 8.99
CA ALA A 21 -4.83 7.71 8.12
C ALA A 21 -4.03 6.55 8.75
N MET A 22 -3.79 6.59 10.06
CA MET A 22 -3.11 5.51 10.80
C MET A 22 -3.97 4.24 10.91
N ARG A 23 -5.31 4.39 10.95
CA ARG A 23 -6.28 3.30 11.04
C ARG A 23 -7.08 3.13 9.74
N LYS A 24 -6.45 3.45 8.61
CA LYS A 24 -7.14 3.49 7.31
C LYS A 24 -7.71 2.14 6.89
N TYR A 25 -7.09 1.04 7.32
CA TYR A 25 -7.49 -0.31 6.98
C TYR A 25 -7.89 -1.10 8.23
N PRO A 26 -8.87 -2.01 8.12
CA PRO A 26 -9.59 -2.40 6.90
C PRO A 26 -10.58 -1.33 6.39
N ASN A 27 -10.72 -1.18 5.05
CA ASN A 27 -11.62 -0.21 4.42
C ASN A 27 -12.47 -0.89 3.34
N PRO A 28 -13.81 -0.88 3.45
CA PRO A 28 -14.70 -1.44 2.42
C PRO A 28 -14.49 -0.86 1.01
N MET A 29 -14.03 0.39 0.90
CA MET A 29 -13.77 1.06 -0.38
C MET A 29 -12.49 0.58 -1.07
N ASN A 30 -11.59 -0.09 -0.34
CA ASN A 30 -10.37 -0.65 -0.90
C ASN A 30 -10.12 -2.04 -0.30
N PRO A 31 -10.86 -3.05 -0.79
CA PRO A 31 -10.79 -4.42 -0.27
C PRO A 31 -9.49 -5.14 -0.63
N CYS A 32 -8.72 -4.62 -1.59
CA CYS A 32 -7.46 -5.23 -2.03
C CYS A 32 -6.36 -5.21 -0.97
N VAL A 33 -6.49 -4.39 0.10
CA VAL A 33 -5.53 -4.39 1.21
C VAL A 33 -5.97 -5.42 2.25
N VAL A 34 -5.30 -6.57 2.23
CA VAL A 34 -5.66 -7.75 3.02
C VAL A 34 -4.98 -7.76 4.38
N GLY A 35 -3.77 -7.20 4.48
CA GLY A 35 -3.01 -7.15 5.72
C GLY A 35 -2.26 -5.83 5.91
N VAL A 36 -2.14 -5.38 7.15
CA VAL A 36 -1.34 -4.21 7.53
C VAL A 36 -0.59 -4.51 8.81
N ASP A 37 0.74 -4.51 8.74
CA ASP A 37 1.62 -4.74 9.87
C ASP A 37 2.50 -3.51 10.12
N VAL A 38 2.75 -3.21 11.39
CA VAL A 38 3.71 -2.17 11.81
C VAL A 38 5.00 -2.88 12.20
N ILE A 39 6.04 -2.70 11.39
CA ILE A 39 7.34 -3.35 11.61
C ILE A 39 8.13 -2.61 12.69
N ASP A 40 8.16 -1.28 12.60
CA ASP A 40 8.89 -0.44 13.54
C ASP A 40 8.13 0.86 13.82
N ARG A 41 8.28 1.36 15.04
CA ARG A 41 7.75 2.64 15.49
C ARG A 41 8.70 3.26 16.49
N SER A 42 9.27 4.40 16.11
CA SER A 42 10.21 5.14 16.94
C SER A 42 9.89 6.64 16.94
N LEU A 43 10.29 7.30 18.02
CA LEU A 43 10.30 8.75 18.12
C LEU A 43 11.71 9.23 17.85
N ASP A 44 11.85 10.27 17.04
CA ASP A 44 13.14 10.93 16.90
C ASP A 44 13.41 11.93 18.02
N ASN A 45 14.63 12.47 18.05
CA ASN A 45 15.07 13.45 19.04
C ASN A 45 14.29 14.77 18.97
N GLN A 46 13.49 14.99 17.93
CA GLN A 46 12.64 16.14 17.71
C GLN A 46 11.16 15.85 18.04
N GLY A 47 10.84 14.65 18.53
CA GLY A 47 9.49 14.24 18.91
C GLY A 47 8.58 13.86 17.74
N ARG A 48 9.12 13.63 16.53
CA ARG A 48 8.34 13.16 15.38
C ARG A 48 8.23 11.63 15.41
N LEU A 49 7.03 11.14 15.09
CA LEU A 49 6.73 9.72 15.04
C LEU A 49 7.08 9.13 13.67
N HIS A 50 8.05 8.23 13.64
CA HIS A 50 8.39 7.41 12.49
C HIS A 50 7.68 6.07 12.61
N SER A 51 7.06 5.61 11.52
CA SER A 51 6.35 4.32 11.52
C SER A 51 6.58 3.63 10.19
N HIS A 52 7.23 2.48 10.22
CA HIS A 52 7.40 1.61 9.06
C HIS A 52 6.24 0.60 9.04
N ARG A 53 5.45 0.62 7.97
CA ARG A 53 4.32 -0.30 7.80
C ARG A 53 4.47 -1.14 6.55
N LEU A 54 4.24 -2.44 6.69
CA LEU A 54 4.10 -3.37 5.59
C LEU A 54 2.61 -3.50 5.26
N LEU A 55 2.26 -3.35 3.99
CA LEU A 55 0.89 -3.52 3.52
C LEU A 55 0.87 -4.69 2.55
N SER A 56 0.13 -5.73 2.91
CA SER A 56 -0.14 -6.89 2.06
C SER A 56 -1.35 -6.58 1.20
N THR A 57 -1.14 -6.61 -0.12
CA THR A 57 -2.18 -6.28 -1.09
C THR A 57 -2.34 -7.39 -2.10
N GLU A 58 -3.58 -7.82 -2.32
CA GLU A 58 -3.93 -8.79 -3.33
C GLU A 58 -4.50 -8.05 -4.54
N TRP A 59 -3.81 -8.17 -5.67
CA TRP A 59 -4.23 -7.55 -6.92
C TRP A 59 -4.62 -8.62 -7.93
N GLY A 60 -5.73 -8.38 -8.63
CA GLY A 60 -6.04 -9.12 -9.84
C GLY A 60 -5.12 -8.68 -10.97
N LEU A 61 -4.14 -9.51 -11.35
CA LEU A 61 -3.34 -9.26 -12.54
C LEU A 61 -4.21 -9.38 -13.81
N PRO A 62 -4.07 -8.46 -14.79
CA PRO A 62 -4.71 -8.60 -16.09
C PRO A 62 -4.36 -9.95 -16.73
N SER A 63 -5.31 -10.57 -17.43
CA SER A 63 -5.16 -11.90 -18.03
C SER A 63 -3.93 -12.01 -18.94
N ILE A 64 -3.59 -10.92 -19.65
CA ILE A 64 -2.43 -10.88 -20.55
C ILE A 64 -1.11 -10.96 -19.79
N VAL A 65 -1.02 -10.31 -18.62
CA VAL A 65 0.18 -10.35 -17.77
C VAL A 65 0.32 -11.74 -17.15
N LYS A 66 -0.78 -12.34 -16.71
CA LYS A 66 -0.79 -13.73 -16.21
C LYS A 66 -0.31 -14.71 -17.28
N ALA A 67 -0.79 -14.57 -18.52
CA ALA A 67 -0.37 -15.42 -19.62
C ALA A 67 1.14 -15.28 -19.90
N VAL A 68 1.65 -14.06 -20.04
CA VAL A 68 3.07 -13.82 -20.29
C VAL A 68 3.96 -14.35 -19.15
N CYS A 69 3.60 -14.09 -17.88
CA CYS A 69 4.34 -14.64 -16.74
C CYS A 69 4.34 -16.17 -16.74
N PHE A 70 3.22 -16.81 -17.06
CA PHE A 70 3.14 -18.27 -17.15
C PHE A 70 4.05 -18.81 -18.27
N TYR A 71 4.01 -18.22 -19.47
CA TYR A 71 4.89 -18.64 -20.58
C TYR A 71 6.38 -18.51 -20.23
N MET A 72 6.78 -17.35 -19.69
CA MET A 72 8.18 -17.09 -19.33
C MET A 72 8.69 -18.07 -18.27
N LEU A 73 7.90 -18.34 -17.21
CA LEU A 73 8.30 -19.28 -16.15
C LEU A 73 8.42 -20.72 -16.67
N ASN A 74 7.58 -21.15 -17.61
CA ASN A 74 7.68 -22.48 -18.21
C ASN A 74 8.92 -22.61 -19.11
N GLU A 75 9.35 -21.57 -19.83
CA GLU A 75 10.61 -21.60 -20.58
C GLU A 75 11.84 -21.69 -19.66
N TYR A 76 11.88 -20.94 -18.55
CA TYR A 76 12.98 -21.02 -17.58
C TYR A 76 13.09 -22.37 -16.87
N LEU A 77 11.99 -23.11 -16.71
CA LEU A 77 11.98 -24.45 -16.10
C LEU A 77 12.34 -25.56 -17.10
N MET A 78 12.24 -25.28 -18.41
CA MET A 78 12.55 -26.20 -19.51
C MET A 78 13.98 -26.03 -20.06
N MET A 79 14.75 -25.07 -19.53
CA MET A 79 16.21 -24.96 -19.67
C MET A 79 16.92 -25.50 -18.43
#